data_AF-A0A9W9Y864-F1
#
_entry.id   AF-A0A9W9Y864-F1
#
_cell.length_a   1.000
_cell.length_b   1.000
_cell.length_c   1.000
_cell.angle_alpha   90.00
_cell.angle_beta   90.00
_cell.angle_gamma   90.00
#
_symmetry.space_group_name_H-M   'P 1'
#
loop_
_entity.id
_entity.type
_entity.pdbx_description
1 polymer ?
#
loop_
_entity_poly.entity_id
_entity_poly.type
_entity_poly.pdbx_seq_one_letter_code
_entity_poly.pdbx_strand_id
1 'polypeptide(L)'
;MAVKCKVVHCKPCTAKKVYEESVTVWANQYGFDFSPILSRAKAEFLARPLHNYELDPEDCLSQSAVLLDIDMSTFSRKNLEFISEKFEFVITKGGTFHGLCAWFSVDILVEYLQQIYQSM
;
A
#
# COMPACT_ATOMS: atom_id res chain seq x y z
N MET A 1 -22.10 12.79 -11.00
CA MET A 1 -21.27 12.54 -9.80
C MET A 1 -19.83 12.84 -10.18
N ALA A 2 -19.28 13.97 -9.71
CA ALA A 2 -17.92 14.36 -10.05
C ALA A 2 -16.98 13.89 -8.93
N VAL A 3 -16.24 12.81 -9.19
CA VAL A 3 -15.06 12.46 -8.39
C VAL A 3 -14.02 13.52 -8.68
N LYS A 4 -13.61 14.31 -7.68
CA LYS A 4 -12.61 15.36 -7.90
C LYS A 4 -11.23 14.90 -7.49
N CYS A 5 -11.04 14.20 -6.37
CA CYS A 5 -9.69 13.85 -5.91
C CYS A 5 -9.51 12.35 -5.66
N LYS A 6 -8.32 11.84 -5.99
CA LYS A 6 -7.85 10.52 -5.60
C LYS A 6 -6.50 10.66 -4.91
N VAL A 7 -6.39 10.12 -3.71
CA VAL A 7 -5.17 10.19 -2.90
C VAL A 7 -4.63 8.78 -2.68
N VAL A 8 -3.38 8.53 -3.04
CA VAL A 8 -2.66 7.28 -2.75
C VAL A 8 -1.83 7.50 -1.50
N HIS A 9 -2.03 6.63 -0.51
CA HIS A 9 -1.34 6.65 0.76
C HIS A 9 -0.41 5.46 0.87
N CYS A 10 0.61 5.60 1.71
CA CYS A 10 1.53 4.51 2.01
C CYS A 10 2.02 4.59 3.46
N LYS A 11 2.27 3.42 4.06
CA LYS A 11 2.90 3.29 5.38
C LYS A 11 3.98 2.19 5.37
N PRO A 12 5.11 2.39 6.08
CA PRO A 12 6.02 1.31 6.42
C PRO A 12 5.40 0.42 7.49
N CYS A 13 5.48 -0.89 7.27
CA CYS A 13 4.88 -1.87 8.18
C CYS A 13 5.76 -3.09 8.45
N THR A 14 5.43 -3.76 9.55
CA THR A 14 5.90 -5.10 9.88
C THR A 14 4.91 -6.10 9.24
N ALA A 15 5.40 -7.05 8.45
CA ALA A 15 4.57 -8.10 7.85
C ALA A 15 5.10 -9.48 8.25
N LYS A 16 5.33 -9.64 9.56
CA LYS A 16 6.05 -10.79 10.13
C LYS A 16 5.40 -12.11 9.71
N LYS A 17 4.08 -12.24 9.89
CA LYS A 17 3.33 -13.45 9.52
C LYS A 17 3.50 -13.82 8.05
N VAL A 18 3.35 -12.84 7.15
CA VAL A 18 3.51 -13.05 5.70
C VAL A 18 4.93 -13.53 5.37
N TYR A 19 5.94 -12.89 5.96
CA TYR A 19 7.33 -13.25 5.74
C TYR A 19 7.69 -14.61 6.35
N GLU A 20 7.09 -14.96 7.48
CA GLU A 20 7.26 -16.26 8.11
C GLU A 20 6.65 -17.38 7.27
N GLU A 21 5.40 -17.22 6.82
CA GLU A 21 4.65 -18.22 6.05
C GLU A 21 5.16 -18.40 4.61
N SER A 22 5.81 -17.38 4.02
CA SER A 22 6.30 -17.44 2.63
C SER A 22 7.79 -17.71 2.50
N VAL A 23 8.60 -17.19 3.42
CA VAL A 23 10.07 -17.25 3.35
C VAL A 23 10.64 -18.07 4.49
N THR A 24 10.38 -17.69 5.73
CA THR A 24 11.08 -18.29 6.88
C THR A 24 10.71 -19.75 7.10
N VAL A 25 9.51 -20.16 6.69
CA VAL A 25 8.99 -21.54 6.72
C VAL A 25 9.98 -22.55 6.12
N TRP A 26 10.71 -22.16 5.06
CA TRP A 26 11.66 -23.04 4.38
C TRP A 26 12.97 -23.25 5.15
N ALA A 27 13.27 -22.45 6.18
CA ALA A 27 14.48 -22.66 6.99
C ALA A 27 14.42 -23.97 7.78
N ASN A 28 13.22 -24.43 8.14
CA ASN A 28 13.03 -25.72 8.81
C ASN A 28 11.62 -26.25 8.52
N GLN A 29 11.48 -26.94 7.39
CA GLN A 29 10.22 -27.51 6.97
C GLN A 29 10.18 -28.99 7.38
N TYR A 30 9.37 -29.32 8.39
CA TYR A 30 9.24 -30.69 8.93
C TYR A 30 10.55 -31.31 9.46
N GLY A 31 11.50 -30.49 9.94
CA GLY A 31 12.81 -30.96 10.40
C GLY A 31 13.89 -30.97 9.32
N PHE A 32 13.54 -30.62 8.07
CA PHE A 32 14.49 -30.51 6.97
C PHE A 32 14.89 -29.06 6.73
N ASP A 33 16.20 -28.84 6.56
CA ASP A 33 16.76 -27.55 6.21
C ASP A 33 16.66 -27.32 4.70
N PHE A 34 15.73 -26.44 4.29
CA PHE A 34 15.65 -25.91 2.93
C PHE A 34 16.17 -24.47 2.84
N SER A 35 17.00 -24.00 3.79
CA SER A 35 17.61 -22.67 3.72
C SER A 35 18.26 -22.30 2.38
N PRO A 36 18.81 -23.23 1.56
CA PRO A 36 19.32 -22.89 0.22
C PRO A 36 18.28 -22.31 -0.74
N ILE A 37 16.98 -22.57 -0.53
CA ILE A 37 15.90 -22.08 -1.41
C ILE A 37 15.34 -20.72 -0.99
N LEU A 38 15.77 -20.15 0.15
CA LEU A 38 15.22 -18.91 0.69
C LEU A 38 15.36 -17.73 -0.27
N SER A 39 16.45 -17.66 -1.02
CA SER A 39 16.66 -16.63 -2.04
C SER A 39 15.61 -16.72 -3.15
N ARG A 40 15.29 -17.94 -3.59
CA ARG A 40 14.25 -18.21 -4.58
C ARG A 40 12.86 -17.93 -4.03
N ALA A 41 12.57 -18.34 -2.79
CA ALA A 41 11.30 -18.05 -2.12
C ALA A 41 11.04 -16.54 -2.05
N LYS A 42 12.04 -15.73 -1.67
CA LYS A 42 11.93 -14.26 -1.71
C LYS A 42 11.63 -13.74 -3.10
N ALA A 43 12.38 -14.21 -4.10
CA ALA A 43 12.21 -13.77 -5.48
C ALA A 43 10.85 -14.16 -6.08
N GLU A 44 10.26 -15.28 -5.63
CA GLU A 44 8.99 -15.77 -6.15
C GLU A 44 7.79 -15.15 -5.42
N PHE A 45 7.81 -15.13 -4.09
CA PHE A 45 6.69 -14.69 -3.27
C PHE A 45 6.66 -13.18 -3.00
N LEU A 46 7.82 -12.50 -3.01
CA LEU A 46 7.91 -11.06 -2.70
C LEU A 46 8.11 -10.18 -3.95
N ALA A 47 8.22 -10.76 -5.15
CA ALA A 47 8.40 -9.98 -6.38
C ALA A 47 7.15 -9.19 -6.80
N ARG A 48 5.98 -9.52 -6.26
CA ARG A 48 4.72 -8.85 -6.55
C ARG A 48 4.03 -8.41 -5.26
N PRO A 49 3.29 -7.29 -5.28
CA PRO A 49 2.53 -6.85 -4.11
C PRO A 49 1.44 -7.85 -3.74
N LEU A 50 1.19 -8.00 -2.44
CA LEU A 50 0.08 -8.78 -1.91
C LEU A 50 -1.19 -7.93 -1.88
N HIS A 51 -2.14 -8.20 -2.77
CA HIS A 51 -3.32 -7.35 -2.97
C HIS A 51 -4.40 -7.47 -1.89
N ASN A 52 -4.47 -8.60 -1.21
CA ASN A 52 -5.45 -8.91 -0.17
C ASN A 52 -4.86 -8.79 1.25
N TYR A 53 -3.81 -7.99 1.41
CA TYR A 53 -3.19 -7.76 2.71
C TYR A 53 -4.03 -6.78 3.53
N GLU A 54 -4.50 -7.23 4.69
CA GLU A 54 -5.12 -6.38 5.69
C GLU A 54 -4.04 -5.91 6.67
N LEU A 55 -3.78 -4.61 6.68
CA LEU A 55 -2.79 -4.00 7.57
C LEU A 55 -3.40 -3.83 8.98
N ASP A 56 -2.81 -4.51 9.96
CA ASP A 56 -3.07 -4.24 11.37
C ASP A 56 -2.48 -2.87 11.73
N PRO A 57 -3.25 -1.95 12.35
CA PRO A 57 -2.71 -0.70 12.87
C PRO A 57 -1.48 -0.87 13.77
N GLU A 58 -1.39 -1.98 14.51
CA GLU A 58 -0.24 -2.29 15.35
C GLU A 58 1.03 -2.64 14.56
N ASP A 59 0.89 -3.10 13.32
CA ASP A 59 2.04 -3.39 12.46
C ASP A 59 2.63 -2.14 11.80
N CYS A 60 1.99 -0.97 11.97
CA CYS A 60 2.47 0.31 11.44
C CYS A 60 3.72 0.82 12.18
N LEU A 61 4.77 1.17 11.43
CA LEU A 61 6.03 1.70 12.00
C LEU A 61 6.03 3.24 12.08
N SER A 62 5.18 3.91 11.29
CA SER A 62 5.03 5.36 11.25
C SER A 62 3.62 5.80 10.87
N GLN A 63 3.41 7.11 10.87
CA GLN A 63 2.28 7.75 10.19
C GLN A 63 2.32 7.51 8.67
N SER A 64 1.17 7.66 8.00
CA SER A 64 1.06 7.56 6.54
C SER A 64 1.65 8.77 5.85
N ALA A 65 2.25 8.52 4.70
CA ALA A 65 2.59 9.54 3.72
C ALA A 65 1.58 9.50 2.57
N VAL A 66 1.26 10.68 2.05
CA VAL A 66 0.56 10.81 0.77
C VAL A 66 1.61 10.66 -0.31
N LEU A 67 1.49 9.62 -1.13
CA LEU A 67 2.39 9.39 -2.26
C LEU A 67 1.95 10.15 -3.50
N LEU A 68 0.65 10.35 -3.68
CA LEU A 68 0.09 10.93 -4.89
C LEU A 68 -1.27 11.53 -4.57
N ASP A 69 -1.49 12.77 -4.97
CA ASP A 69 -2.77 13.45 -4.91
C ASP A 69 -3.15 13.92 -6.32
N ILE A 70 -4.25 13.40 -6.85
CA ILE A 70 -4.71 13.65 -8.21
C ILE A 70 -6.05 14.35 -8.19
N ASP A 71 -6.11 15.54 -8.78
CA ASP A 71 -7.36 16.16 -9.20
C ASP A 71 -7.83 15.58 -10.53
N MET A 72 -8.79 14.65 -10.46
CA MET A 72 -9.40 13.95 -11.60
C MET A 72 -10.10 14.89 -12.59
N SER A 73 -10.39 16.15 -12.22
CA SER A 73 -10.98 17.13 -13.14
C SER A 73 -9.95 17.80 -14.06
N THR A 74 -8.69 17.86 -13.63
CA THR A 74 -7.61 18.56 -14.36
C THR A 74 -6.48 17.63 -14.80
N PHE A 75 -6.40 16.41 -14.26
CA PHE A 75 -5.29 15.50 -14.52
C PHE A 75 -5.27 14.98 -15.96
N SER A 76 -4.16 15.20 -16.65
CA SER A 76 -3.97 14.75 -18.02
C SER A 76 -3.65 13.27 -18.10
N ARG A 77 -4.20 12.59 -19.13
CA ARG A 77 -3.87 11.19 -19.43
C ARG A 77 -2.36 10.96 -19.64
N LYS A 78 -1.64 11.94 -20.19
CA LYS A 78 -0.17 11.83 -20.40
C LYS A 78 0.60 11.70 -19.08
N ASN A 79 0.07 12.29 -18.00
CA ASN A 79 0.70 12.24 -16.68
C ASN A 79 0.48 10.90 -15.98
N LEU A 80 -0.42 10.03 -16.49
CA LEU A 80 -0.64 8.68 -15.93
C LEU A 80 0.41 7.67 -16.38
N GLU A 81 1.14 7.93 -17.47
CA GLU A 81 2.11 6.95 -17.98
C GLU A 81 3.31 6.77 -17.05
N PHE A 82 3.74 7.84 -16.38
CA PHE A 82 4.84 7.81 -15.44
C PHE A 82 4.61 8.80 -14.30
N ILE A 83 4.59 8.29 -13.07
CA ILE A 83 4.43 9.07 -11.85
C ILE A 83 5.58 8.71 -10.91
N SER A 84 6.29 9.72 -10.42
CA SER A 84 7.46 9.54 -9.57
C SER A 84 7.47 10.62 -8.50
N GLU A 85 7.12 10.23 -7.28
CA GLU A 85 6.99 11.13 -6.14
C GLU A 85 8.00 10.76 -5.04
N LYS A 86 8.44 11.77 -4.29
CA LYS A 86 9.33 11.58 -3.14
C LYS A 86 8.51 11.45 -1.88
N PHE A 87 8.90 10.52 -1.01
CA PHE A 87 8.27 10.34 0.30
C PHE A 87 9.33 10.15 1.37
N GLU A 88 8.97 10.49 2.60
CA GLU A 88 9.82 10.34 3.78
C GLU A 88 8.97 9.79 4.93
N PHE A 89 9.57 8.89 5.72
CA PHE A 89 8.93 8.33 6.90
C PHE A 89 9.83 8.54 8.11
N VAL A 90 9.26 9.16 9.15
CA VAL A 90 9.88 9.18 10.48
C VAL A 90 9.35 7.98 11.26
N ILE A 91 10.23 7.03 11.58
CA ILE A 91 9.86 5.81 12.31
C ILE A 91 9.57 6.17 13.77
N THR A 92 8.35 5.86 14.21
CA THR A 92 7.84 6.21 15.55
C THR A 92 7.67 5.00 16.47
N LYS A 93 7.67 3.79 15.90
CA LYS A 93 7.52 2.52 16.62
C LYS A 93 8.67 1.59 16.24
N GLY A 94 9.25 0.92 17.23
CA GLY A 94 10.28 -0.10 17.01
C GLY A 94 9.69 -1.36 16.38
N GLY A 95 10.40 -1.96 15.42
CA GLY A 95 9.97 -3.17 14.72
C GLY A 95 10.84 -3.48 13.51
N THR A 96 10.53 -4.57 12.82
CA THR A 96 11.24 -4.97 11.59
C THR A 96 10.51 -4.43 10.37
N PHE A 97 11.19 -3.59 9.59
CA PHE A 97 10.68 -3.12 8.31
C PHE A 97 10.64 -4.26 7.30
N HIS A 98 9.44 -4.76 6.99
CA HIS A 98 9.24 -5.81 5.99
C HIS A 98 8.83 -5.24 4.63
N GLY A 99 8.16 -4.10 4.61
CA GLY A 99 7.74 -3.47 3.37
C GLY A 99 6.82 -2.27 3.57
N LEU A 100 6.23 -1.86 2.47
CA LEU A 100 5.30 -0.75 2.36
C LEU A 100 3.89 -1.27 2.07
N CYS A 101 2.92 -0.82 2.84
CA CYS A 101 1.50 -1.05 2.55
C CYS A 101 0.92 0.22 1.94
N ALA A 102 0.27 0.10 0.78
CA ALA A 102 -0.33 1.20 0.06
C ALA A 102 -1.84 0.99 -0.12
N TRP A 103 -2.59 2.08 -0.04
CA TRP A 103 -4.03 2.11 -0.30
C TRP A 103 -4.41 3.46 -0.92
N PHE A 104 -5.69 3.66 -1.24
CA PHE A 104 -6.16 4.93 -1.78
C PHE A 104 -7.49 5.36 -1.16
N SER A 105 -7.70 6.67 -1.14
CA SER A 105 -8.99 7.30 -0.83
C SER A 105 -9.48 8.08 -2.04
N VAL A 106 -10.79 8.30 -2.10
CA VAL A 106 -11.45 9.05 -3.17
C VAL A 106 -12.39 10.07 -2.54
N ASP A 107 -12.25 11.33 -2.94
CA ASP A 107 -13.10 12.42 -2.47
C ASP A 107 -14.17 12.75 -3.51
N ILE A 108 -15.42 12.78 -3.05
CA ILE A 108 -16.60 13.09 -3.85
C ILE A 108 -17.12 14.46 -3.38
N LEU A 109 -17.05 15.47 -4.24
CA LEU A 109 -17.58 16.79 -3.89
C LEU A 109 -19.10 16.86 -4.13
N VAL A 110 -19.80 17.39 -3.12
CA VAL A 110 -21.26 17.39 -3.00
C VAL A 110 -21.89 18.69 -3.55
N GLU A 111 -21.15 19.51 -4.29
CA GLU A 111 -21.68 20.76 -4.87
C GLU A 111 -22.81 20.54 -5.92
N TYR A 112 -23.04 19.31 -6.36
CA TYR A 112 -24.12 18.95 -7.30
C TYR A 112 -25.37 18.34 -6.66
N LEU A 113 -25.37 18.00 -5.35
CA LEU A 113 -26.60 17.46 -4.74
C LEU A 113 -27.67 18.54 -4.53
N GLN A 114 -27.29 19.81 -4.34
CA GLN A 114 -28.26 20.92 -4.24
C GLN A 114 -28.99 21.18 -5.58
N GLN A 115 -28.33 21.03 -6.73
CA GLN A 115 -28.97 21.18 -8.04
C GLN A 115 -29.97 20.04 -8.33
N ILE A 116 -29.65 18.80 -7.96
CA ILE A 116 -30.56 17.66 -8.13
C ILE A 116 -31.78 17.79 -7.20
N TYR A 117 -31.57 18.22 -5.95
CA TYR A 117 -32.67 18.38 -4.98
C TYR A 117 -33.60 19.57 -5.29
N GLN A 118 -33.16 20.59 -6.03
CA GLN A 118 -34.03 21.69 -6.48
C GLN A 118 -34.73 21.44 -7.82
N SER A 119 -34.38 20.36 -8.52
CA SER A 119 -35.03 19.94 -9.77
C SER A 119 -36.00 18.76 -9.61
N MET A 120 -36.28 18.34 -8.37
CA MET A 120 -37.18 17.24 -8.01
C MET A 120 -38.40 17.76 -7.25
#